data_AF-A0A7C4U007-F1
#
_entry.id   AF-A0A7C4U007-F1
#
_cell.length_a   1.000
_cell.length_b   1.000
_cell.length_c   1.000
_cell.angle_alpha   90.00
_cell.angle_beta   90.00
_cell.angle_gamma   90.00
#
_symmetry.space_group_name_H-M   'P 1'
#
loop_
_entity.id
_entity.type
_entity.pdbx_description
1 polymer ?
#
loop_
_entity_poly.entity_id
_entity_poly.type
_entity_poly.pdbx_seq_one_letter_code
_entity_poly.pdbx_strand_id
1 'polypeptide(L)'
;SGEWPSNGEVDIMEYYKDSILANFAFAAQKRYNAIWDVNKVSIDSLGGKKWADQFHVWTLLWDENQMQIFVDDLLLNSIDLNKTINKSDGKNPFRQPHYLLLNLAMGGNRGGKLDNTDLPSMYFIDYVRIYQK
;
A
#
# COMPACT_ATOMS: atom_id res chain seq x y z
N SER A 1 17.65 0.07 -3.42
CA SER A 1 18.56 -1.00 -3.01
C SER A 1 18.70 -1.03 -1.50
N GLY A 2 18.46 -2.20 -0.90
CA GLY A 2 18.58 -2.42 0.55
C GLY A 2 17.76 -3.63 0.96
N GLU A 3 17.89 -4.02 2.23
CA GLU A 3 17.01 -5.00 2.87
C GLU A 3 15.73 -4.33 3.38
N TRP A 4 14.64 -5.09 3.49
CA TRP A 4 13.44 -4.60 4.14
C TRP A 4 13.68 -4.35 5.63
N PRO A 5 13.18 -3.25 6.22
CA PRO A 5 12.38 -2.17 5.60
C PRO A 5 13.21 -0.97 5.09
N SER A 6 14.54 -1.03 5.12
CA SER A 6 15.43 0.07 4.69
C SER A 6 15.32 0.40 3.19
N ASN A 7 14.82 -0.53 2.37
CA ASN A 7 14.51 -0.30 0.96
C ASN A 7 13.17 0.40 0.71
N GLY A 8 12.32 0.57 1.72
CA GLY A 8 11.00 1.18 1.59
C GLY A 8 9.94 0.21 1.08
N GLU A 9 8.71 0.43 1.51
CA GLU A 9 7.51 -0.25 1.04
C GLU A 9 6.37 0.78 0.88
N VAL A 10 5.67 0.70 -0.24
CA VAL A 10 4.49 1.51 -0.52
C VAL A 10 3.35 0.57 -0.86
N ASP A 11 2.44 0.42 0.09
CA ASP A 11 1.22 -0.35 -0.12
C ASP A 11 0.17 0.59 -0.71
N ILE A 12 0.12 0.67 -2.05
CA ILE A 12 -0.88 1.49 -2.76
C ILE A 12 -2.29 0.99 -2.40
N MET A 13 -2.46 -0.32 -2.28
CA MET A 13 -3.70 -0.96 -1.86
C MET A 13 -3.38 -2.26 -1.12
N GLU A 14 -3.85 -2.38 0.12
CA GLU A 14 -4.17 -3.68 0.71
C GLU A 14 -5.68 -3.78 0.94
N TYR A 15 -6.26 -4.95 0.70
CA TYR A 15 -7.65 -5.23 1.00
C TYR A 15 -7.74 -6.39 1.97
N TYR A 16 -8.29 -6.14 3.16
CA TYR A 16 -8.55 -7.17 4.17
C TYR A 16 -10.00 -7.10 4.62
N LYS A 17 -10.76 -8.16 4.29
CA LYS A 17 -12.14 -8.37 4.76
C LYS A 17 -13.08 -7.20 4.41
N ASP A 18 -13.28 -6.28 5.34
CA ASP A 18 -14.20 -5.15 5.30
C ASP A 18 -13.49 -3.79 5.24
N SER A 19 -12.18 -3.81 4.95
CA SER A 19 -11.34 -2.63 5.02
C SER A 19 -10.26 -2.62 3.95
N ILE A 20 -9.95 -1.42 3.47
CA ILE A 20 -8.77 -1.14 2.65
C ILE A 20 -7.71 -0.41 3.45
N LEU A 21 -6.44 -0.59 3.07
CA LEU A 21 -5.31 0.13 3.62
C LEU A 21 -4.47 0.77 2.52
N ALA A 22 -3.84 1.89 2.86
CA ALA A 22 -2.85 2.59 2.06
C ALA A 22 -1.70 2.98 2.99
N ASN A 23 -0.54 2.34 2.83
CA ASN A 23 0.56 2.43 3.80
C ASN A 23 1.89 2.81 3.17
N PHE A 24 2.75 3.36 4.03
CA PHE A 24 4.17 3.50 3.76
C PHE A 24 4.96 2.85 4.90
N ALA A 25 6.00 2.08 4.57
CA ALA A 25 6.91 1.50 5.55
C ALA A 25 8.36 1.89 5.26
N PHE A 26 9.10 2.22 6.32
CA PHE A 26 10.52 2.56 6.24
C PHE A 26 11.25 2.16 7.52
N ALA A 27 12.59 2.20 7.52
CA ALA A 27 13.35 1.61 8.62
C ALA A 27 13.30 2.41 9.92
N ALA A 28 12.99 1.71 11.00
CA ALA A 28 13.30 2.13 12.36
C ALA A 28 14.80 1.99 12.66
N GLN A 29 15.20 2.31 13.89
CA GLN A 29 16.60 2.23 14.31
C GLN A 29 17.12 0.78 14.31
N LYS A 30 16.26 -0.16 14.74
CA LYS A 30 16.62 -1.58 14.84
C LYS A 30 16.40 -2.27 13.50
N ARG A 31 17.38 -3.05 13.06
CA ARG A 31 17.31 -3.87 11.84
C ARG A 31 16.04 -4.73 11.84
N TYR A 32 15.37 -4.81 10.68
CA TYR A 32 14.11 -5.52 10.45
C TYR A 32 12.88 -4.98 11.21
N ASN A 33 12.98 -3.81 11.85
CA ASN A 33 11.82 -3.13 12.41
C ASN A 33 11.44 -1.96 11.51
N ALA A 34 10.17 -1.92 11.12
CA ALA A 34 9.62 -0.84 10.30
C ALA A 34 8.91 0.21 11.16
N ILE A 35 9.02 1.46 10.74
CA ILE A 35 8.06 2.52 11.05
C ILE A 35 6.99 2.42 9.98
N TRP A 36 5.73 2.36 10.41
CA TRP A 36 4.58 2.28 9.54
C TRP A 36 3.77 3.57 9.62
N ASP A 37 3.51 4.17 8.47
CA ASP A 37 2.49 5.19 8.27
C ASP A 37 1.28 4.49 7.63
N VAL A 38 0.21 4.30 8.42
CA VAL A 38 -0.93 3.45 8.07
C VAL A 38 -2.18 4.31 8.01
N ASN A 39 -2.90 4.24 6.89
CA ASN A 39 -4.30 4.61 6.87
C ASN A 39 -5.17 3.40 6.55
N LYS A 40 -6.26 3.26 7.30
CA LYS A 40 -7.24 2.18 7.16
C LYS A 40 -8.63 2.77 6.99
N VAL A 41 -9.32 2.40 5.93
CA VAL A 41 -10.68 2.86 5.62
C VAL A 41 -11.62 1.67 5.54
N SER A 42 -12.80 1.79 6.16
CA SER A 42 -13.83 0.76 6.11
C SER A 42 -14.56 0.83 4.77
N ILE A 43 -14.80 -0.33 4.15
CA ILE A 43 -15.59 -0.47 2.93
C ILE A 43 -17.00 0.12 3.08
N ASP A 44 -17.61 0.02 4.27
CA ASP A 44 -18.93 0.59 4.53
C ASP A 44 -18.95 2.11 4.34
N SER A 45 -17.87 2.79 4.71
CA SER A 45 -17.74 4.25 4.51
C SER A 45 -17.61 4.66 3.04
N LEU A 46 -17.31 3.70 2.15
CA LEU A 46 -17.18 3.90 0.71
C LEU A 46 -18.43 3.47 -0.06
N GLY A 47 -19.46 2.98 0.62
CA GLY A 47 -20.70 2.47 0.02
C GLY A 47 -20.90 0.96 0.15
N GLY A 48 -20.10 0.29 0.97
CA GLY A 48 -20.28 -1.12 1.34
C GLY A 48 -20.04 -2.07 0.17
N LYS A 49 -20.76 -3.20 0.17
CA LYS A 49 -20.63 -4.24 -0.86
C LYS A 49 -20.78 -3.70 -2.29
N LYS A 50 -21.70 -2.74 -2.49
CA LYS A 50 -21.94 -2.16 -3.82
C LYS A 50 -20.69 -1.46 -4.38
N TRP A 51 -19.91 -0.82 -3.52
CA TRP A 51 -18.62 -0.25 -3.90
C TRP A 51 -17.64 -1.39 -4.20
N ALA A 52 -17.45 -2.32 -3.26
CA ALA A 52 -16.48 -3.42 -3.41
C ALA A 52 -16.70 -4.35 -4.62
N ASP A 53 -17.91 -4.40 -5.18
CA ASP A 53 -18.23 -5.16 -6.40
C ASP A 53 -17.83 -4.44 -7.72
N GLN A 54 -17.20 -3.26 -7.65
CA GLN A 54 -16.80 -2.45 -8.81
C GLN A 54 -15.27 -2.39 -9.00
N PHE A 55 -14.84 -2.02 -10.21
CA PHE A 55 -13.45 -1.63 -10.44
C PHE A 55 -13.22 -0.22 -9.89
N HIS A 56 -12.07 -0.03 -9.25
CA HIS A 56 -11.64 1.25 -8.70
C HIS A 56 -10.25 1.61 -9.19
N VAL A 57 -10.00 2.90 -9.38
CA VAL A 57 -8.70 3.39 -9.83
C VAL A 57 -7.86 3.76 -8.63
N TRP A 58 -6.83 2.97 -8.38
CA TRP A 58 -5.83 3.22 -7.36
C TRP A 58 -4.66 4.00 -7.96
N THR A 59 -4.28 5.10 -7.33
CA THR A 59 -3.25 6.01 -7.84
C THR A 59 -2.22 6.31 -6.77
N LEU A 60 -0.95 6.15 -7.10
CA LEU A 60 0.17 6.73 -6.37
C LEU A 60 0.69 7.93 -7.16
N LEU A 61 0.57 9.13 -6.60
CA LEU A 61 1.31 10.29 -7.06
C LEU A 61 2.61 10.36 -6.28
N TRP A 62 3.74 10.42 -6.99
CA TRP A 62 5.06 10.40 -6.40
C TRP A 62 5.97 11.40 -7.13
N ASP A 63 6.50 12.37 -6.38
CA ASP A 63 7.53 13.30 -6.82
C ASP A 63 8.70 13.34 -5.81
N GLU A 64 9.66 14.25 -6.00
CA GLU A 64 10.83 14.35 -5.13
C GLU A 64 10.53 14.82 -3.69
N ASN A 65 9.35 15.39 -3.45
CA ASN A 65 8.93 16.04 -2.21
C ASN A 65 7.89 15.23 -1.43
N GLN A 66 6.97 14.55 -2.11
CA GLN A 66 5.87 13.83 -1.46
C GLN A 66 5.41 12.58 -2.21
N MET A 67 4.70 11.72 -1.48
CA MET A 67 3.91 10.63 -2.05
C MET A 67 2.48 10.69 -1.54
N GLN A 68 1.51 10.43 -2.41
CA GLN A 68 0.09 10.47 -2.11
C GLN A 68 -0.63 9.27 -2.75
N ILE A 69 -1.41 8.55 -1.96
CA ILE A 69 -2.19 7.39 -2.40
C ILE A 69 -3.66 7.77 -2.46
N PHE A 70 -4.33 7.43 -3.56
CA PHE A 70 -5.74 7.70 -3.81
C PHE A 70 -6.50 6.44 -4.25
N VAL A 71 -7.81 6.45 -4.02
CA VAL A 71 -8.79 5.58 -4.70
C VAL A 71 -9.91 6.45 -5.24
N ASP A 72 -10.23 6.37 -6.54
CA ASP A 72 -11.28 7.19 -7.18
C ASP A 72 -11.22 8.70 -6.82
N ASP A 73 -10.03 9.29 -6.93
CA ASP A 73 -9.73 10.69 -6.57
C ASP A 73 -9.85 11.04 -5.06
N LEU A 74 -10.23 10.09 -4.20
CA LEU A 74 -10.19 10.24 -2.74
C LEU A 74 -8.77 10.03 -2.22
N LEU A 75 -8.18 11.07 -1.63
CA LEU A 75 -6.89 10.97 -0.95
C LEU A 75 -7.01 10.06 0.28
N LEU A 76 -6.26 8.96 0.29
CA LEU A 76 -6.22 8.00 1.39
C LEU A 76 -5.05 8.27 2.32
N ASN A 77 -3.84 8.44 1.78
CA ASN A 77 -2.66 8.67 2.62
C ASN A 77 -1.63 9.56 1.90
N SER A 78 -0.81 10.28 2.65
CA SER A 78 0.20 11.19 2.14
C SER A 78 1.40 11.28 3.08
N ILE A 79 2.61 11.26 2.52
CA ILE A 79 3.85 11.50 3.29
C ILE A 79 4.73 12.57 2.65
N ASP A 80 5.43 13.31 3.51
CA ASP A 80 6.47 14.29 3.15
C ASP A 80 7.84 13.58 3.11
N LEU A 81 8.42 13.44 1.92
CA LEU A 81 9.69 12.75 1.71
C LEU A 81 10.88 13.49 2.35
N ASN A 82 10.77 14.78 2.67
CA ASN A 82 11.83 15.46 3.42
C ASN A 82 11.86 15.04 4.90
N LYS A 83 10.79 14.39 5.39
CA LYS A 83 10.69 13.87 6.77
C LYS A 83 10.75 12.35 6.84
N THR A 84 10.45 11.67 5.74
CA THR A 84 10.49 10.20 5.66
C THR A 84 11.91 9.70 5.41
N ILE A 85 12.64 9.58 6.51
CA ILE A 85 14.05 9.18 6.53
C ILE A 85 14.20 7.94 7.43
N ASN A 86 14.87 6.91 6.91
CA ASN A 86 15.27 5.73 7.67
C ASN A 86 16.04 6.16 8.92
N LYS A 87 15.61 5.70 10.10
CA LYS A 87 16.31 5.97 11.35
C LYS A 87 17.61 5.16 11.47
N SER A 88 17.70 4.03 10.78
CA SER A 88 18.88 3.16 10.78
C SER A 88 20.11 3.80 10.13
N ASP A 89 19.95 4.47 8.98
CA ASP A 89 21.08 4.94 8.15
C ASP A 89 20.93 6.38 7.61
N GLY A 90 19.84 7.08 7.93
CA GLY A 90 19.62 8.47 7.51
C GLY A 90 19.27 8.64 6.04
N LYS A 91 19.01 7.57 5.28
CA LYS A 91 18.61 7.66 3.87
C LYS A 91 17.10 7.77 3.71
N ASN A 92 16.65 8.42 2.65
CA ASN A 92 15.26 8.35 2.23
C ASN A 92 15.07 7.06 1.40
N PRO A 93 14.22 6.11 1.83
CA PRO A 93 14.05 4.84 1.12
C PRO A 93 13.24 4.96 -0.17
N PHE A 94 12.56 6.09 -0.40
CA PHE A 94 11.71 6.39 -1.55
C PHE A 94 12.36 7.34 -2.55
N ARG A 95 13.67 7.62 -2.44
CA ARG A 95 14.46 8.35 -3.46
C ARG A 95 15.35 7.40 -4.26
N GLN A 96 14.76 6.29 -4.68
CA GLN A 96 15.43 5.22 -5.43
C GLN A 96 14.39 4.45 -6.27
N PRO A 97 14.83 3.70 -7.31
CA PRO A 97 13.93 2.88 -8.09
C PRO A 97 13.18 1.84 -7.24
N HIS A 98 11.89 1.67 -7.54
CA HIS A 98 11.02 0.64 -7.00
C HIS A 98 10.48 -0.22 -8.15
N TYR A 99 10.02 -1.43 -7.83
CA TYR A 99 9.27 -2.28 -8.74
C TYR A 99 7.84 -2.45 -8.21
N LEU A 100 6.91 -2.75 -9.10
CA LEU A 100 5.52 -3.02 -8.75
C LEU A 100 5.33 -4.51 -8.41
N LEU A 101 4.58 -4.78 -7.35
CA LEU A 101 4.13 -6.12 -6.99
C LEU A 101 2.59 -6.13 -6.96
N LEU A 102 1.97 -7.08 -7.64
CA LEU A 102 0.54 -7.36 -7.58
C LEU A 102 0.37 -8.83 -7.22
N ASN A 103 -0.31 -9.11 -6.11
CA ASN A 103 -0.52 -10.47 -5.64
C ASN A 103 -1.89 -10.61 -4.97
N LEU A 104 -2.41 -11.84 -5.00
CA LEU A 104 -3.55 -12.27 -4.20
C LEU A 104 -3.05 -13.20 -3.10
N ALA A 105 -2.83 -12.66 -1.90
CA ALA A 105 -2.44 -13.45 -0.74
C ALA A 105 -3.67 -14.18 -0.15
N MET A 106 -3.50 -15.45 0.20
CA MET A 106 -4.55 -16.28 0.80
C MET A 106 -4.14 -16.69 2.21
N GLY A 107 -4.87 -16.19 3.21
CA GLY A 107 -4.67 -16.50 4.63
C GLY A 107 -3.64 -15.60 5.32
N GLY A 108 -2.94 -16.15 6.31
CA GLY A 108 -1.91 -15.44 7.08
C GLY A 108 -2.45 -14.62 8.27
N ASN A 109 -1.55 -13.95 8.99
CA ASN A 109 -1.88 -13.27 10.25
C ASN A 109 -2.94 -12.17 10.08
N ARG A 110 -2.92 -11.44 8.96
CA ARG A 110 -3.91 -10.41 8.63
C ARG A 110 -5.11 -10.95 7.84
N GLY A 111 -4.90 -11.86 6.90
CA GLY A 111 -5.96 -12.45 6.07
C GLY A 111 -6.87 -13.42 6.82
N GLY A 112 -6.35 -14.09 7.85
CA GLY A 112 -7.10 -15.06 8.67
C GLY A 112 -7.06 -16.48 8.14
N LYS A 113 -7.98 -17.32 8.63
CA LYS A 113 -8.14 -18.71 8.17
C LYS A 113 -8.92 -18.78 6.86
N LEU A 114 -8.71 -19.84 6.10
CA LEU A 114 -9.35 -20.07 4.80
C LEU A 114 -10.59 -20.98 4.88
N ASP A 115 -11.00 -21.37 6.08
CA ASP A 115 -12.03 -22.41 6.33
C ASP A 115 -13.37 -22.12 5.62
N ASN A 116 -13.68 -20.84 5.34
CA ASN A 116 -14.90 -20.39 4.65
C ASN A 116 -14.59 -19.54 3.40
N THR A 117 -13.48 -19.80 2.73
CA THR A 117 -13.11 -19.08 1.50
C THR A 117 -13.62 -19.81 0.27
N ASP A 118 -14.50 -19.14 -0.49
CA ASP A 118 -14.96 -19.66 -1.78
C ASP A 118 -13.81 -19.66 -2.79
N LEU A 119 -13.54 -20.83 -3.37
CA LEU A 119 -12.49 -21.03 -4.37
C LEU A 119 -13.10 -21.45 -5.72
N PRO A 120 -12.55 -20.98 -6.86
CA PRO A 120 -11.37 -20.11 -6.97
C PRO A 120 -11.65 -18.65 -6.62
N SER A 121 -10.71 -18.02 -5.91
CA SER A 121 -10.69 -16.57 -5.72
C SER A 121 -10.01 -15.90 -6.91
N MET A 122 -10.55 -14.78 -7.36
CA MET A 122 -10.04 -14.03 -8.51
C MET A 122 -9.67 -12.61 -8.09
N TYR A 123 -8.53 -12.13 -8.59
CA TYR A 123 -8.10 -10.74 -8.46
C TYR A 123 -8.01 -10.14 -9.87
N PHE A 124 -8.99 -9.32 -10.22
CA PHE A 124 -9.11 -8.74 -11.54
C PHE A 124 -8.37 -7.40 -11.61
N ILE A 125 -7.50 -7.27 -12.61
CA ILE A 125 -6.76 -6.04 -12.90
C ILE A 125 -7.01 -5.72 -14.37
N ASP A 126 -7.73 -4.63 -14.64
CA ASP A 126 -7.98 -4.18 -16.00
C ASP A 126 -6.71 -3.57 -16.62
N TYR A 127 -6.02 -2.70 -15.89
CA TYR A 127 -4.76 -2.11 -16.33
C TYR A 127 -3.82 -1.70 -15.20
N VAL A 128 -2.56 -1.53 -15.58
CA VAL A 128 -1.56 -0.77 -14.84
C VAL A 128 -1.00 0.28 -15.79
N ARG A 129 -0.96 1.54 -15.36
CA ARG A 129 -0.39 2.64 -16.15
C ARG A 129 0.60 3.40 -15.29
N ILE A 130 1.78 3.65 -15.86
CA ILE A 130 2.84 4.44 -15.24
C ILE A 130 3.07 5.65 -16.13
N TYR A 131 3.04 6.83 -15.52
CA TYR A 131 3.22 8.10 -16.19
C TYR A 131 4.45 8.80 -15.61
N GLN A 132 5.14 9.56 -16.45
CA GLN A 132 6.23 10.43 -16.05
C GLN A 132 5.88 11.85 -16.52
N LYS A 133 6.15 12.84 -15.67
CA LYS A 133 5.99 14.25 -15.98
C LYS A 133 7.04 14.73 -16.98
#